data_AF-A0A542H4H7-F1
#
_entry.id   AF-A0A542H4H7-F1
#
_cell.length_a   1.000
_cell.length_b   1.000
_cell.length_c   1.000
_cell.angle_alpha   90.00
_cell.angle_beta   90.00
_cell.angle_gamma   90.00
#
_symmetry.space_group_name_H-M   'P 1'
#
loop_
_entity.id
_entity.type
_entity.pdbx_description
1 polymer ?
#
loop_
_entity_poly.entity_id
_entity_poly.type
_entity_poly.pdbx_seq_one_letter_code
_entity_poly.pdbx_strand_id
1 'polypeptide(L)'
;MPDQPKLPIVYVRGFAGDTSGINSAVQDPFYGFNEGSTHVRVGPDDKPAFHQFESPLLRLHLDEGYRILVQGGQETYLDTHDEIPSDSIWIHRFYDVSASTWGTSPRRFRLEDAAEDLLRLVRRLKEKSGAPRVHLVAHSMGGLVCRCLIQKILPELGEDPADHVDRFFTYGTPHGGIAFDVGFGLVERLMGATGISGADVFAPRRMYEYLTPDSLREDGGPPRNWDPREIPEGGFPPHRVFCLVGTDPTDYDVAHGLSARAVGARSDGLVQIDNAQVPHAHRAFVHRSHSGRYGLVNSEEGYQNLQRFLFGDLRVQAELVGLRLPRESRGTSWQAEVRLAVRGLPSVMHEQLAAHWCPIQLPEPHGDGTAAEPVPLATTFLNSKAPRPPETPTLRYALHLRILSLRERDGILRFTDHLEQTADFADILVVDVGSAEPGPGVWAVWNSDLPGAIWEHRPTGTPCGDEDPRSGVWLAHIPLPGTAAPILGEEASIRLTVTPWG
;
A
#
# COMPACT_ATOMS: atom_id res chain seq x y z
N MET A 1 26.26 -7.76 1.07
CA MET A 1 26.50 -6.31 0.84
C MET A 1 26.79 -5.68 2.20
N PRO A 2 27.64 -4.65 2.31
CA PRO A 2 27.70 -3.87 3.55
C PRO A 2 26.27 -3.36 3.85
N ASP A 3 25.85 -3.41 5.11
CA ASP A 3 24.56 -2.88 5.55
C ASP A 3 24.47 -1.43 5.06
N GLN A 4 23.51 -1.13 4.17
CA GLN A 4 23.23 0.27 3.85
C GLN A 4 22.90 0.98 5.17
N PRO A 5 23.49 2.15 5.44
CA PRO A 5 23.19 2.88 6.67
C PRO A 5 21.70 3.23 6.70
N LYS A 6 21.04 2.90 7.81
CA LYS A 6 19.62 3.24 8.05
C LYS A 6 19.43 4.75 7.93
N LEU A 7 18.31 5.15 7.34
CA LEU A 7 17.95 6.54 7.12
C LEU A 7 16.86 6.96 8.11
N PRO A 8 16.81 8.23 8.54
CA PRO A 8 15.75 8.69 9.42
C PRO A 8 14.36 8.45 8.80
N ILE A 9 13.41 8.01 9.61
CA ILE A 9 12.01 7.87 9.21
C ILE A 9 11.24 9.09 9.70
N VAL A 10 10.52 9.74 8.81
CA VAL A 10 9.57 10.81 9.16
C VAL A 10 8.15 10.32 8.95
N TYR A 11 7.40 10.20 10.05
CA TYR A 11 5.98 9.88 10.04
C TYR A 11 5.15 11.15 9.89
N VAL A 12 4.24 11.17 8.90
CA VAL A 12 3.40 12.31 8.56
C VAL A 12 1.94 11.87 8.57
N ARG A 13 1.22 12.14 9.67
CA ARG A 13 -0.20 11.78 9.78
C ARG A 13 -1.10 12.93 9.36
N GLY A 14 -2.09 12.64 8.52
CA GLY A 14 -3.20 13.51 8.22
C GLY A 14 -4.45 13.16 9.02
N PHE A 15 -5.29 14.15 9.30
CA PHE A 15 -6.64 14.02 9.84
C PHE A 15 -7.63 14.71 8.89
N ALA A 16 -8.67 13.99 8.50
CA ALA A 16 -9.79 14.47 7.69
C ALA A 16 -11.07 14.61 8.55
N GLY A 17 -10.95 15.26 9.71
CA GLY A 17 -12.02 15.38 10.71
C GLY A 17 -12.10 16.77 11.34
N ASP A 18 -13.03 16.94 12.26
CA ASP A 18 -13.27 18.21 12.97
C ASP A 18 -12.13 18.60 13.93
N THR A 19 -12.22 19.80 14.51
CA THR A 19 -11.24 20.29 15.50
C THR A 19 -11.07 19.35 16.69
N SER A 20 -12.04 18.49 17.00
CA SER A 20 -11.95 17.53 18.11
C SER A 20 -10.97 16.39 17.79
N GLY A 21 -10.97 15.90 16.54
CA GLY A 21 -9.99 14.92 16.07
C GLY A 21 -8.57 15.47 16.08
N ILE A 22 -8.37 16.72 15.64
CA ILE A 22 -7.09 17.43 15.72
C ILE A 22 -6.66 17.58 17.18
N ASN A 23 -7.57 18.00 18.07
CA ASN A 23 -7.26 18.20 19.48
C ASN A 23 -6.87 16.89 20.20
N SER A 24 -7.51 15.76 19.87
CA SER A 24 -7.11 14.45 20.40
C SER A 24 -5.72 14.05 19.89
N ALA A 25 -5.46 14.24 18.60
CA ALA A 25 -4.20 13.90 17.97
C ALA A 25 -3.00 14.68 18.53
N VAL A 26 -3.16 15.98 18.77
CA VAL A 26 -2.06 16.80 19.30
C VAL A 26 -1.71 16.47 20.74
N GLN A 27 -2.60 15.82 21.50
CA GLN A 27 -2.32 15.34 22.85
C GLN A 27 -1.45 14.07 22.85
N ASP A 28 -1.41 13.33 21.74
CA ASP A 28 -0.53 12.18 21.58
C ASP A 28 0.81 12.62 20.99
N PRO A 29 1.96 12.39 21.67
CA PRO A 29 3.29 12.74 21.16
C PRO A 29 3.61 12.10 19.80
N PHE A 30 3.02 10.95 19.47
CA PHE A 30 3.33 10.17 18.27
C PHE A 30 2.29 10.24 17.17
N TYR A 31 1.25 11.07 17.34
CA TYR A 31 0.12 11.14 16.41
C TYR A 31 -0.40 9.72 16.09
N GLY A 32 -0.58 8.86 17.11
CA GLY A 32 -1.09 7.49 17.04
C GLY A 32 -0.21 6.48 16.31
N PHE A 33 1.03 6.80 15.94
CA PHE A 33 1.94 5.80 15.36
C PHE A 33 2.35 4.72 16.38
N ASN A 34 2.14 5.00 17.67
CA ASN A 34 2.28 4.13 18.84
C ASN A 34 1.01 3.31 19.16
N GLU A 35 -0.08 3.48 18.42
CA GLU A 35 -1.31 2.74 18.68
C GLU A 35 -1.23 1.32 18.12
N GLY A 36 -1.46 0.34 18.99
CA GLY A 36 -1.59 -1.06 18.62
C GLY A 36 -3.04 -1.48 18.45
N SER A 37 -3.24 -2.78 18.24
CA SER A 37 -4.58 -3.38 18.14
C SER A 37 -4.63 -4.74 18.84
N THR A 38 -5.84 -5.16 19.21
CA THR A 38 -6.08 -6.52 19.74
C THR A 38 -7.27 -7.09 19.01
N HIS A 39 -7.03 -8.19 18.31
CA HIS A 39 -8.01 -8.93 17.53
C HIS A 39 -8.35 -10.24 18.24
N VAL A 40 -9.58 -10.70 18.05
CA VAL A 40 -9.98 -12.07 18.39
C VAL A 40 -9.86 -12.93 17.14
N ARG A 41 -9.16 -14.05 17.26
CA ARG A 41 -9.09 -15.10 16.25
C ARG A 41 -9.70 -16.37 16.81
N VAL A 42 -10.23 -17.23 15.95
CA VAL A 42 -10.65 -18.58 16.36
C VAL A 42 -9.39 -19.44 16.43
N GLY A 43 -9.03 -19.87 17.63
CA GLY A 43 -7.93 -20.80 17.89
C GLY A 43 -8.37 -22.26 17.80
N PRO A 44 -7.47 -23.21 18.12
CA PRO A 44 -7.83 -24.62 18.21
C PRO A 44 -9.04 -24.85 19.14
N ASP A 45 -9.88 -25.84 18.83
CA ASP A 45 -11.11 -26.18 19.54
C ASP A 45 -12.20 -25.09 19.53
N ASP A 46 -12.24 -24.25 18.48
CA ASP A 46 -13.18 -23.12 18.34
C ASP A 46 -13.13 -22.09 19.47
N LYS A 47 -12.02 -22.04 20.21
CA LYS A 47 -11.84 -21.10 21.33
C LYS A 47 -11.29 -19.77 20.86
N PRO A 48 -11.81 -18.64 21.37
CA PRO A 48 -11.21 -17.33 21.11
C PRO A 48 -9.74 -17.28 21.56
N ALA A 49 -8.86 -16.93 20.64
CA ALA A 49 -7.47 -16.61 20.88
C ALA A 49 -7.25 -15.12 20.59
N PHE A 50 -6.67 -14.39 21.53
CA PHE A 50 -6.35 -12.98 21.34
C PHE A 50 -5.03 -12.85 20.58
N HIS A 51 -5.05 -12.07 19.52
CA HIS A 51 -3.87 -11.65 18.79
C HIS A 51 -3.65 -10.16 19.03
N GLN A 52 -2.45 -9.77 19.44
CA GLN A 52 -2.09 -8.39 19.72
C GLN A 52 -1.06 -7.95 18.69
N PHE A 53 -1.27 -6.74 18.16
CA PHE A 53 -0.29 -6.02 17.36
C PHE A 53 0.14 -4.79 18.15
N GLU A 54 1.45 -4.62 18.35
CA GLU A 54 2.00 -3.68 19.33
C GLU A 54 1.99 -2.22 18.87
N SER A 55 1.94 -1.97 17.56
CA SER A 55 2.03 -0.69 16.82
C SER A 55 3.24 -0.65 15.88
N PRO A 56 3.16 0.10 14.76
CA PRO A 56 4.31 0.27 13.87
C PRO A 56 5.51 0.90 14.58
N LEU A 57 5.30 1.90 15.45
CA LEU A 57 6.40 2.57 16.15
C LEU A 57 7.18 1.61 17.05
N LEU A 58 6.48 0.82 17.89
CA LEU A 58 7.14 -0.14 18.77
C LEU A 58 7.82 -1.24 17.96
N ARG A 59 7.21 -1.69 16.87
CA ARG A 59 7.79 -2.74 16.03
C ARG A 59 9.01 -2.27 15.24
N LEU A 60 9.03 -1.03 14.73
CA LEU A 60 10.24 -0.45 14.14
C LEU A 60 11.38 -0.34 15.16
N HIS A 61 11.07 -0.06 16.42
CA HIS A 61 12.06 -0.05 17.49
C HIS A 61 12.59 -1.46 17.82
N LEU A 62 11.69 -2.44 17.97
CA LEU A 62 12.02 -3.79 18.41
C LEU A 62 12.63 -4.66 17.30
N ASP A 63 12.05 -4.63 16.10
CA ASP A 63 12.47 -5.47 14.98
C ASP A 63 13.64 -4.85 14.22
N GLU A 64 13.56 -3.52 13.99
CA GLU A 64 14.50 -2.79 13.15
C GLU A 64 15.42 -1.87 13.94
N GLY A 65 15.40 -1.89 15.28
CA GLY A 65 16.36 -1.15 16.12
C GLY A 65 16.29 0.37 16.01
N TYR A 66 15.22 0.94 15.42
CA TYR A 66 15.08 2.39 15.30
C TYR A 66 14.90 3.06 16.67
N ARG A 67 15.41 4.28 16.81
CA ARG A 67 15.37 5.06 18.05
C ARG A 67 14.22 6.06 18.05
N ILE A 68 13.54 6.13 19.18
CA ILE A 68 12.43 7.06 19.43
C ILE A 68 12.96 8.23 20.26
N LEU A 69 13.07 9.42 19.67
CA LEU A 69 13.81 10.56 20.23
C LEU A 69 12.89 11.76 20.55
N VAL A 70 11.92 11.55 21.45
CA VAL A 70 11.04 12.65 21.91
C VAL A 70 11.67 13.46 23.04
N GLN A 71 12.19 12.82 24.10
CA GLN A 71 12.88 13.46 25.24
C GLN A 71 12.28 14.80 25.75
N GLY A 72 10.95 14.90 25.86
CA GLY A 72 10.25 16.12 26.30
C GLY A 72 9.90 17.11 25.18
N GLY A 73 10.39 16.90 23.96
CA GLY A 73 10.02 17.62 22.73
C GLY A 73 11.04 17.39 21.61
N GLN A 74 10.57 16.96 20.43
CA GLN A 74 11.44 16.63 19.29
C GLN A 74 12.28 17.83 18.82
N GLU A 75 11.69 19.03 18.78
CA GLU A 75 12.41 20.26 18.41
C GLU A 75 13.50 20.59 19.44
N THR A 76 13.17 20.53 20.74
CA THR A 76 14.13 20.74 21.82
C THR A 76 15.27 19.73 21.75
N TYR A 77 14.98 18.46 21.47
CA TYR A 77 16.01 17.44 21.30
C TYR A 77 16.94 17.80 20.13
N LEU A 78 16.38 18.16 18.97
CA LEU A 78 17.16 18.57 17.82
C LEU A 78 17.94 19.89 18.06
N ASP A 79 17.43 20.80 18.91
CA ASP A 79 18.08 22.07 19.25
C ASP A 79 19.29 21.85 20.16
N THR A 80 19.23 20.83 21.02
CA THR A 80 20.22 20.57 22.07
C THR A 80 21.27 19.53 21.70
N HIS A 81 21.08 18.80 20.60
CA HIS A 81 22.01 17.77 20.13
C HIS A 81 22.61 18.18 18.79
N ASP A 82 23.93 18.30 18.73
CA ASP A 82 24.64 18.62 17.48
C ASP A 82 24.50 17.49 16.45
N GLU A 83 24.60 16.24 16.90
CA GLU A 83 24.47 15.03 16.09
C GLU A 83 23.32 14.15 16.58
N ILE A 84 22.65 13.46 15.64
CA ILE A 84 21.61 12.47 15.94
C ILE A 84 21.89 11.14 15.24
N PRO A 85 21.39 10.01 15.76
CA PRO A 85 21.48 8.72 15.07
C PRO A 85 20.67 8.72 13.76
N SER A 86 21.20 8.11 12.70
CA SER A 86 20.51 7.98 11.42
C SER A 86 19.36 6.96 11.46
N ASP A 87 19.40 6.00 12.38
CA ASP A 87 18.34 5.05 12.69
C ASP A 87 17.29 5.65 13.66
N SER A 88 16.74 6.82 13.33
CA SER A 88 15.79 7.56 14.19
C SER A 88 14.40 7.74 13.57
N ILE A 89 13.37 7.80 14.41
CA ILE A 89 11.96 8.03 14.02
C ILE A 89 11.53 9.41 14.50
N TRP A 90 10.93 10.18 13.60
CA TRP A 90 10.46 11.54 13.81
C TRP A 90 9.02 11.69 13.38
N ILE A 91 8.26 12.51 14.10
CA ILE A 91 6.85 12.78 13.84
C ILE A 91 6.72 14.21 13.35
N HIS A 92 6.19 14.39 12.14
CA HIS A 92 5.89 15.73 11.62
C HIS A 92 4.60 16.26 12.22
N ARG A 93 4.74 17.16 13.20
CA ARG A 93 3.63 17.66 14.03
C ARG A 93 2.99 18.95 13.51
N PHE A 94 2.64 18.99 12.22
CA PHE A 94 2.17 20.21 11.54
C PHE A 94 0.77 20.69 11.99
N TYR A 95 -0.01 19.88 12.71
CA TYR A 95 -1.32 20.30 13.21
C TYR A 95 -1.25 21.12 14.51
N ASP A 96 -0.12 21.10 15.22
CA ASP A 96 -0.01 21.74 16.54
C ASP A 96 -0.34 23.25 16.48
N VAL A 97 0.00 23.93 15.38
CA VAL A 97 -0.29 25.36 15.14
C VAL A 97 -1.75 25.67 14.79
N SER A 98 -2.51 24.64 14.40
CA SER A 98 -3.94 24.74 14.08
C SER A 98 -4.83 24.21 15.22
N ALA A 99 -4.25 23.69 16.30
CA ALA A 99 -5.00 23.24 17.46
C ALA A 99 -5.42 24.41 18.36
N SER A 100 -6.65 24.37 18.86
CA SER A 100 -7.14 25.35 19.85
C SER A 100 -6.71 25.01 21.29
N THR A 101 -6.17 23.80 21.49
CA THR A 101 -5.80 23.25 22.81
C THR A 101 -4.72 24.08 23.53
N TRP A 102 -3.89 24.82 22.79
CA TRP A 102 -2.73 25.53 23.34
C TRP A 102 -2.97 27.03 23.59
N GLY A 103 -4.23 27.50 23.53
CA GLY A 103 -4.61 28.88 23.93
C GLY A 103 -4.32 29.98 22.90
N THR A 104 -3.75 29.65 21.73
CA THR A 104 -3.57 30.55 20.59
C THR A 104 -4.75 30.49 19.62
N SER A 105 -5.04 31.61 18.93
CA SER A 105 -5.99 31.62 17.81
C SER A 105 -5.53 30.63 16.72
N PRO A 106 -6.34 29.61 16.36
CA PRO A 106 -5.96 28.61 15.38
C PRO A 106 -5.58 29.26 14.05
N ARG A 107 -4.40 28.92 13.50
CA ARG A 107 -4.04 29.34 12.14
C ARG A 107 -4.79 28.49 11.12
N ARG A 108 -5.20 29.12 10.01
CA ARG A 108 -5.80 28.42 8.87
C ARG A 108 -4.79 27.43 8.31
N PHE A 109 -5.17 26.16 8.22
CA PHE A 109 -4.33 25.11 7.66
C PHE A 109 -4.12 25.32 6.15
N ARG A 110 -2.86 25.26 5.71
CA ARG A 110 -2.45 25.18 4.30
C ARG A 110 -1.47 24.03 4.13
N LEU A 111 -1.62 23.30 3.04
CA LEU A 111 -0.86 22.10 2.78
C LEU A 111 0.60 22.43 2.41
N GLU A 112 0.80 23.53 1.68
CA GLU A 112 2.11 24.06 1.31
C GLU A 112 2.91 24.47 2.56
N ASP A 113 2.31 25.20 3.50
CA ASP A 113 2.95 25.56 4.78
C ASP A 113 3.40 24.28 5.54
N ALA A 114 2.57 23.23 5.57
CA ALA A 114 2.94 21.95 6.17
C ALA A 114 4.06 21.22 5.42
N ALA A 115 4.13 21.35 4.09
CA ALA A 115 5.19 20.77 3.26
C ALA A 115 6.52 21.54 3.40
N GLU A 116 6.47 22.87 3.55
CA GLU A 116 7.63 23.70 3.88
C GLU A 116 8.18 23.35 5.27
N ASP A 117 7.30 23.16 6.26
CA ASP A 117 7.68 22.70 7.59
C ASP A 117 8.31 21.30 7.54
N LEU A 118 7.77 20.39 6.71
CA LEU A 118 8.36 19.08 6.49
C LEU A 118 9.78 19.20 5.88
N LEU A 119 9.98 20.08 4.90
CA LEU A 119 11.30 20.32 4.31
C LEU A 119 12.31 20.81 5.36
N ARG A 120 11.89 21.72 6.24
CA ARG A 120 12.75 22.20 7.34
C ARG A 120 13.18 21.05 8.25
N LEU A 121 12.24 20.18 8.64
CA LEU A 121 12.55 18.98 9.42
C LEU A 121 13.51 18.05 8.65
N VAL A 122 13.21 17.72 7.39
CA VAL A 122 14.06 16.83 6.57
C VAL A 122 15.50 17.34 6.46
N ARG A 123 15.69 18.63 6.16
CA ARG A 123 17.03 19.23 6.07
C ARG A 123 17.78 19.14 7.39
N ARG A 124 17.10 19.44 8.49
CA ARG A 124 17.65 19.35 9.84
C ARG A 124 18.07 17.93 10.22
N LEU A 125 17.26 16.93 9.85
CA LEU A 125 17.60 15.53 10.06
C LEU A 125 18.80 15.10 9.23
N LYS A 126 18.86 15.48 7.94
CA LYS A 126 20.01 15.20 7.07
C LYS A 126 21.30 15.80 7.62
N GLU A 127 21.25 17.07 8.03
CA GLU A 127 22.39 17.79 8.61
C GLU A 127 22.91 17.11 9.88
N LYS A 128 22.02 16.81 10.84
CA LYS A 128 22.42 16.27 12.15
C LYS A 128 22.74 14.79 12.17
N SER A 129 22.16 14.01 11.26
CA SER A 129 22.43 12.56 11.17
C SER A 129 23.55 12.20 10.21
N GLY A 130 23.95 13.13 9.33
CA GLY A 130 24.82 12.85 8.19
C GLY A 130 24.18 11.96 7.12
N ALA A 131 22.91 11.58 7.27
CA ALA A 131 22.20 10.76 6.29
C ALA A 131 21.92 11.59 5.01
N PRO A 132 22.12 11.02 3.81
CA PRO A 132 21.88 11.76 2.57
C PRO A 132 20.39 12.01 2.30
N ARG A 133 19.51 11.18 2.87
CA ARG A 133 18.07 11.14 2.59
C ARG A 133 17.28 10.69 3.84
N VAL A 134 15.97 10.78 3.76
CA VAL A 134 15.02 10.22 4.76
C VAL A 134 14.02 9.27 4.10
N HIS A 135 13.39 8.41 4.89
CA HIS A 135 12.15 7.73 4.49
C HIS A 135 10.94 8.54 4.95
N LEU A 136 9.93 8.67 4.08
CA LEU A 136 8.65 9.27 4.41
C LEU A 136 7.60 8.17 4.59
N VAL A 137 6.93 8.16 5.73
CA VAL A 137 5.82 7.24 6.03
C VAL A 137 4.61 8.08 6.35
N ALA A 138 3.57 8.01 5.52
CA ALA A 138 2.45 8.94 5.64
C ALA A 138 1.11 8.22 5.75
N HIS A 139 0.17 8.84 6.45
CA HIS A 139 -1.20 8.34 6.59
C HIS A 139 -2.19 9.42 6.14
N SER A 140 -3.21 9.00 5.38
CA SER A 140 -4.31 9.87 4.95
C SER A 140 -3.78 11.13 4.24
N MET A 141 -4.29 12.32 4.59
CA MET A 141 -3.85 13.63 4.06
C MET A 141 -2.35 13.91 4.27
N GLY A 142 -1.67 13.25 5.21
CA GLY A 142 -0.23 13.39 5.38
C GLY A 142 0.56 12.97 4.15
N GLY A 143 0.04 12.01 3.37
CA GLY A 143 0.64 11.64 2.10
C GLY A 143 0.52 12.74 1.04
N LEU A 144 -0.50 13.60 1.12
CA LEU A 144 -0.62 14.77 0.25
C LEU A 144 0.39 15.85 0.64
N VAL A 145 0.67 16.04 1.94
CA VAL A 145 1.77 16.91 2.42
C VAL A 145 3.11 16.44 1.85
N CYS A 146 3.41 15.14 1.96
CA CYS A 146 4.61 14.55 1.34
C CYS A 146 4.65 14.74 -0.17
N ARG A 147 3.51 14.61 -0.87
CA ARG A 147 3.44 14.84 -2.31
C ARG A 147 3.65 16.30 -2.70
N CYS A 148 3.11 17.24 -1.93
CA CYS A 148 3.38 18.67 -2.14
C CYS A 148 4.87 18.98 -1.97
N LEU A 149 5.53 18.40 -0.95
CA LEU A 149 6.97 18.53 -0.78
C LEU A 149 7.74 18.07 -2.02
N ILE A 150 7.47 16.85 -2.51
CA ILE A 150 8.25 16.25 -3.62
C ILE A 150 7.81 16.72 -5.01
N GLN A 151 6.59 17.20 -5.20
CA GLN A 151 6.10 17.62 -6.52
C GLN A 151 6.11 19.14 -6.71
N LYS A 152 6.06 19.93 -5.64
CA LYS A 152 5.97 21.39 -5.71
C LYS A 152 7.16 22.06 -5.02
N ILE A 153 7.30 21.89 -3.71
CA ILE A 153 8.24 22.68 -2.90
C ILE A 153 9.69 22.45 -3.32
N LEU A 154 10.14 21.19 -3.41
CA LEU A 154 11.52 20.87 -3.83
C LEU A 154 11.79 21.31 -5.28
N PRO A 155 10.93 20.99 -6.27
CA PRO A 155 11.11 21.48 -7.65
C PRO A 155 11.12 23.01 -7.78
N GLU A 156 10.31 23.75 -7.02
CA GLU A 156 10.31 25.23 -7.04
C GLU A 156 11.61 25.83 -6.51
N LEU A 157 12.31 25.11 -5.62
CA LEU A 157 13.65 25.46 -5.17
C LEU A 157 14.75 24.99 -6.13
N GLY A 158 14.40 24.28 -7.20
CA GLY A 158 15.36 23.68 -8.13
C GLY A 158 16.09 22.47 -7.55
N GLU A 159 15.53 21.83 -6.52
CA GLU A 159 16.10 20.66 -5.85
C GLU A 159 15.44 19.37 -6.36
N ASP A 160 16.24 18.33 -6.61
CA ASP A 160 15.72 17.00 -6.96
C ASP A 160 15.12 16.34 -5.71
N PRO A 161 13.82 16.01 -5.69
CA PRO A 161 13.20 15.32 -4.57
C PRO A 161 13.89 14.00 -4.18
N ALA A 162 14.50 13.30 -5.15
CA ALA A 162 15.22 12.05 -4.92
C ALA A 162 16.53 12.24 -4.14
N ASP A 163 17.04 13.47 -4.01
CA ASP A 163 18.18 13.81 -3.15
C ASP A 163 17.78 14.03 -1.69
N HIS A 164 16.49 14.10 -1.39
CA HIS A 164 15.97 14.31 -0.03
C HIS A 164 15.22 13.10 0.50
N VAL A 165 14.51 12.37 -0.36
CA VAL A 165 13.65 11.26 0.01
C VAL A 165 14.13 9.97 -0.65
N ASP A 166 14.31 8.93 0.15
CA ASP A 166 14.73 7.61 -0.32
C ASP A 166 13.54 6.71 -0.65
N ARG A 167 12.57 6.59 0.26
CA ARG A 167 11.35 5.79 0.04
C ARG A 167 10.15 6.53 0.63
N PHE A 168 9.01 6.43 -0.05
CA PHE A 168 7.75 7.06 0.35
C PHE A 168 6.64 6.01 0.45
N PHE A 169 6.21 5.72 1.69
CA PHE A 169 5.14 4.77 1.98
C PHE A 169 3.88 5.50 2.41
N THR A 170 2.71 5.14 1.86
CA THR A 170 1.42 5.72 2.23
C THR A 170 0.43 4.69 2.77
N TYR A 171 -0.30 5.07 3.81
CA TYR A 171 -1.47 4.38 4.34
C TYR A 171 -2.74 5.12 3.92
N GLY A 172 -3.50 4.57 2.98
CA GLY A 172 -4.82 5.08 2.60
C GLY A 172 -4.84 6.53 2.13
N THR A 173 -3.75 7.07 1.57
CA THR A 173 -3.72 8.47 1.15
C THR A 173 -4.69 8.72 -0.01
N PRO A 174 -5.55 9.75 0.04
CA PRO A 174 -6.45 10.11 -1.06
C PRO A 174 -5.68 10.82 -2.18
N HIS A 175 -4.83 10.08 -2.88
CA HIS A 175 -4.02 10.55 -4.01
C HIS A 175 -4.87 11.18 -5.11
N GLY A 176 -6.09 10.67 -5.32
CA GLY A 176 -7.07 11.20 -6.28
C GLY A 176 -8.08 12.18 -5.68
N GLY A 177 -7.94 12.55 -4.41
CA GLY A 177 -8.94 13.28 -3.65
C GLY A 177 -10.00 12.36 -3.04
N ILE A 178 -11.03 12.97 -2.46
CA ILE A 178 -12.17 12.28 -1.85
C ILE A 178 -13.41 12.70 -2.62
N ALA A 179 -14.02 11.75 -3.32
CA ALA A 179 -15.33 11.90 -3.92
C ALA A 179 -16.36 11.29 -2.95
N PHE A 180 -17.32 12.08 -2.50
CA PHE A 180 -18.50 11.55 -1.82
C PHE A 180 -19.54 11.26 -2.91
N ASP A 181 -19.96 9.99 -3.03
CA ASP A 181 -21.05 9.57 -3.90
C ASP A 181 -22.29 10.44 -3.64
N VAL A 182 -22.86 10.92 -4.75
CA VAL A 182 -23.92 11.90 -4.79
C VAL A 182 -25.20 11.28 -4.25
N GLY A 183 -25.39 11.37 -2.93
CA GLY A 183 -26.57 10.89 -2.22
C GLY A 183 -26.60 11.41 -0.79
N PHE A 184 -27.35 12.50 -0.58
CA PHE A 184 -27.59 13.22 0.68
C PHE A 184 -26.46 14.15 1.16
N GLY A 185 -26.62 15.45 0.88
CA GLY A 185 -25.81 16.59 1.34
C GLY A 185 -25.82 16.87 2.85
N LEU A 186 -25.79 15.82 3.68
CA LEU A 186 -25.65 15.89 5.13
C LEU A 186 -24.17 15.89 5.56
N VAL A 187 -23.27 15.19 4.84
CA VAL A 187 -21.84 15.15 5.16
C VAL A 187 -21.13 16.44 4.74
N GLU A 188 -21.46 17.00 3.58
CA GLU A 188 -21.03 18.36 3.16
C GLU A 188 -21.44 19.44 4.17
N ARG A 189 -22.64 19.31 4.78
CA ARG A 189 -23.10 20.21 5.85
C ARG A 189 -22.41 19.97 7.19
N LEU A 190 -22.02 18.73 7.49
CA LEU A 190 -21.28 18.40 8.72
C LEU A 190 -19.85 18.95 8.67
N MET A 191 -19.19 18.85 7.51
CA MET A 191 -17.84 19.39 7.30
C MET A 191 -17.84 20.92 7.18
N GLY A 192 -18.84 21.51 6.51
CA GLY A 192 -18.99 22.96 6.37
C GLY A 192 -19.36 23.72 7.66
N ALA A 193 -19.85 23.03 8.69
CA ALA A 193 -20.21 23.64 9.98
C ALA A 193 -19.03 23.76 10.96
N THR A 194 -17.91 23.10 10.66
CA THR A 194 -16.65 23.21 11.40
C THR A 194 -15.75 24.14 10.60
N GLY A 195 -15.15 25.16 11.21
CA GLY A 195 -14.40 26.23 10.51
C GLY A 195 -13.10 25.79 9.79
N ILE A 196 -13.05 24.56 9.28
CA ILE A 196 -11.98 24.00 8.49
C ILE A 196 -12.45 24.03 7.02
N SER A 197 -11.74 24.76 6.16
CA SER A 197 -11.75 24.58 4.68
C SER A 197 -11.23 23.18 4.27
N GLY A 198 -11.57 22.12 5.01
CA GLY A 198 -10.97 20.79 4.93
C GLY A 198 -11.51 19.94 3.79
N ALA A 199 -12.71 20.22 3.28
CA ALA A 199 -13.22 19.60 2.06
C ALA A 199 -12.47 20.08 0.81
N ASP A 200 -12.07 21.36 0.79
CA ASP A 200 -11.44 21.98 -0.38
C ASP A 200 -10.07 21.36 -0.71
N VAL A 201 -9.30 20.89 0.29
CA VAL A 201 -7.97 20.32 0.06
C VAL A 201 -8.00 19.06 -0.81
N PHE A 202 -9.12 18.36 -0.83
CA PHE A 202 -9.32 17.15 -1.65
C PHE A 202 -9.99 17.44 -3.00
N ALA A 203 -10.38 18.70 -3.26
CA ALA A 203 -11.00 19.08 -4.52
C ALA A 203 -9.94 19.21 -5.64
N PRO A 204 -10.19 18.71 -6.87
CA PRO A 204 -9.19 18.66 -7.94
C PRO A 204 -8.46 19.98 -8.21
N ARG A 205 -9.16 21.12 -8.17
CA ARG A 205 -8.56 22.45 -8.36
C ARG A 205 -7.53 22.76 -7.28
N ARG A 206 -7.83 22.46 -6.01
CA ARG A 206 -6.92 22.72 -4.91
C ARG A 206 -5.76 21.74 -4.93
N MET A 207 -6.02 20.47 -5.25
CA MET A 207 -4.97 19.48 -5.49
C MET A 207 -3.98 19.96 -6.54
N TYR A 208 -4.47 20.51 -7.66
CA TYR A 208 -3.62 21.07 -8.71
C TYR A 208 -2.75 22.24 -8.24
N GLU A 209 -3.22 23.05 -7.29
CA GLU A 209 -2.45 24.17 -6.73
C GLU A 209 -1.25 23.71 -5.91
N TYR A 210 -1.39 22.66 -5.10
CA TYR A 210 -0.31 22.20 -4.22
C TYR A 210 0.49 21.00 -4.77
N LEU A 211 0.01 20.33 -5.83
CA LEU A 211 0.72 19.22 -6.50
C LEU A 211 1.47 19.64 -7.76
N THR A 212 1.33 20.89 -8.21
CA THR A 212 1.96 21.41 -9.41
C THR A 212 2.78 22.67 -9.07
N PRO A 213 4.06 22.73 -9.48
CA PRO A 213 4.86 23.95 -9.40
C PRO A 213 4.19 25.14 -10.07
N ASP A 214 4.34 26.34 -9.52
CA ASP A 214 3.73 27.56 -10.06
C ASP A 214 4.17 27.85 -11.50
N SER A 215 5.40 27.50 -11.85
CA SER A 215 5.95 27.63 -13.22
C SER A 215 5.31 26.69 -14.24
N LEU A 216 4.64 25.62 -13.79
CA LEU A 216 3.99 24.61 -14.62
C LEU A 216 2.46 24.70 -14.59
N ARG A 217 1.92 25.67 -13.82
CA ARG A 217 0.47 25.86 -13.68
C ARG A 217 -0.09 26.62 -14.88
N GLU A 218 -1.23 26.15 -15.39
CA GLU A 218 -1.99 26.83 -16.43
C GLU A 218 -2.99 27.83 -15.83
N ASP A 219 -3.14 28.96 -16.50
CA ASP A 219 -4.15 29.97 -16.18
C ASP A 219 -5.56 29.42 -16.44
N GLY A 220 -6.29 29.11 -15.38
CA GLY A 220 -7.68 28.59 -15.47
C GLY A 220 -7.96 27.34 -14.65
N GLY A 221 -6.92 26.67 -14.12
CA GLY A 221 -7.05 25.46 -13.30
C GLY A 221 -6.42 24.23 -13.95
N PRO A 222 -6.68 23.02 -13.42
CA PRO A 222 -6.08 21.81 -13.96
C PRO A 222 -6.51 21.56 -15.42
N PRO A 223 -5.57 21.16 -16.30
CA PRO A 223 -5.90 20.68 -17.64
C PRO A 223 -6.91 19.53 -17.63
N ARG A 224 -7.63 19.32 -18.73
CA ARG A 224 -8.68 18.28 -18.82
C ARG A 224 -8.18 16.85 -18.57
N ASN A 225 -6.94 16.58 -18.93
CA ASN A 225 -6.29 15.28 -18.79
C ASN A 225 -5.40 15.19 -17.52
N TRP A 226 -5.46 16.19 -16.64
CA TRP A 226 -4.68 16.17 -15.41
C TRP A 226 -5.27 15.17 -14.42
N ASP A 227 -4.49 14.18 -14.02
CA ASP A 227 -4.84 13.24 -12.98
C ASP A 227 -4.10 13.61 -11.68
N PRO A 228 -4.81 13.96 -10.58
CA PRO A 228 -4.19 14.25 -9.30
C PRO A 228 -3.33 13.11 -8.75
N ARG A 229 -3.56 11.85 -9.17
CA ARG A 229 -2.82 10.68 -8.68
C ARG A 229 -1.42 10.57 -9.28
N GLU A 230 -1.19 11.15 -10.45
CA GLU A 230 0.07 11.02 -11.18
C GLU A 230 1.21 11.81 -10.52
N ILE A 231 2.40 11.23 -10.52
CA ILE A 231 3.66 11.95 -10.30
C ILE A 231 4.21 12.28 -11.69
N PRO A 232 4.44 13.55 -12.04
CA PRO A 232 4.92 13.94 -13.36
C PRO A 232 6.22 13.24 -13.77
N GLU A 233 6.38 12.99 -15.07
CA GLU A 233 7.62 12.47 -15.64
C GLU A 233 8.80 13.39 -15.31
N GLY A 234 9.95 12.80 -14.98
CA GLY A 234 11.12 13.53 -14.48
C GLY A 234 11.02 14.02 -13.03
N GLY A 235 9.90 13.77 -12.34
CA GLY A 235 9.74 14.01 -10.91
C GLY A 235 10.23 12.86 -10.03
N PHE A 236 9.69 12.76 -8.81
CA PHE A 236 10.06 11.69 -7.87
C PHE A 236 9.73 10.30 -8.44
N PRO A 237 10.67 9.35 -8.43
CA PRO A 237 10.52 8.08 -9.14
C PRO A 237 9.40 7.20 -8.53
N PRO A 238 8.39 6.79 -9.31
CA PRO A 238 7.26 6.00 -8.80
C PRO A 238 7.66 4.67 -8.14
N HIS A 239 8.76 4.03 -8.58
CA HIS A 239 9.25 2.80 -7.94
C HIS A 239 9.72 3.00 -6.49
N ARG A 240 10.01 4.24 -6.06
CA ARG A 240 10.30 4.58 -4.64
C ARG A 240 9.04 4.90 -3.83
N VAL A 241 7.85 4.72 -4.40
CA VAL A 241 6.55 4.94 -3.75
C VAL A 241 5.84 3.60 -3.52
N PHE A 242 5.24 3.44 -2.35
CA PHE A 242 4.37 2.32 -2.01
C PHE A 242 3.04 2.80 -1.43
N CYS A 243 1.93 2.40 -2.04
CA CYS A 243 0.57 2.70 -1.59
C CYS A 243 -0.07 1.48 -0.92
N LEU A 244 -0.30 1.55 0.38
CA LEU A 244 -1.13 0.57 1.09
C LEU A 244 -2.59 1.01 1.05
N VAL A 245 -3.43 0.20 0.40
CA VAL A 245 -4.83 0.48 0.12
C VAL A 245 -5.73 -0.34 1.04
N GLY A 246 -6.63 0.34 1.76
CA GLY A 246 -7.67 -0.31 2.56
C GLY A 246 -8.90 -0.66 1.71
N THR A 247 -9.62 -1.69 2.13
CA THR A 247 -10.79 -2.23 1.40
C THR A 247 -11.96 -2.56 2.32
N ASP A 248 -11.90 -2.17 3.60
CA ASP A 248 -12.98 -2.40 4.56
C ASP A 248 -13.69 -1.08 4.90
N PRO A 249 -14.84 -0.79 4.26
CA PRO A 249 -15.63 0.38 4.60
C PRO A 249 -16.50 0.17 5.84
N THR A 250 -16.71 -1.07 6.28
CA THR A 250 -17.69 -1.40 7.32
C THR A 250 -17.17 -1.16 8.73
N ASP A 251 -15.86 -1.26 8.92
CA ASP A 251 -15.16 -1.08 10.20
C ASP A 251 -14.69 0.38 10.42
N TYR A 252 -15.35 1.34 9.77
CA TYR A 252 -15.08 2.78 9.90
C TYR A 252 -16.24 3.48 10.62
N ASP A 253 -16.17 3.53 11.95
CA ASP A 253 -17.22 4.06 12.84
C ASP A 253 -17.26 5.59 12.96
N VAL A 254 -16.40 6.33 12.25
CA VAL A 254 -16.40 7.80 12.31
C VAL A 254 -17.74 8.31 11.80
N ALA A 255 -18.40 9.17 12.58
CA ALA A 255 -19.75 9.66 12.34
C ALA A 255 -20.85 8.56 12.27
N HIS A 256 -20.77 7.52 13.11
CA HIS A 256 -21.77 6.45 13.21
C HIS A 256 -21.98 5.66 11.89
N GLY A 257 -20.92 5.47 11.09
CA GLY A 257 -20.97 4.71 9.84
C GLY A 257 -21.65 5.42 8.66
N LEU A 258 -21.94 6.73 8.79
CA LEU A 258 -22.52 7.54 7.73
C LEU A 258 -21.53 7.84 6.58
N SER A 259 -20.22 7.95 6.87
CA SER A 259 -19.20 8.20 5.83
C SER A 259 -19.00 7.01 4.90
N ALA A 260 -19.02 5.78 5.44
CA ALA A 260 -18.90 4.55 4.67
C ALA A 260 -20.02 4.38 3.63
N ARG A 261 -21.23 4.83 3.95
CA ARG A 261 -22.37 4.83 3.02
C ARG A 261 -22.27 5.89 1.92
N ALA A 262 -21.47 6.94 2.13
CA ALA A 262 -21.36 8.09 1.24
C ALA A 262 -20.14 8.03 0.30
N VAL A 263 -19.12 7.20 0.56
CA VAL A 263 -17.92 7.09 -0.30
C VAL A 263 -18.06 5.96 -1.34
N GLY A 264 -19.01 5.05 -1.11
CA GLY A 264 -19.22 3.86 -1.92
C GLY A 264 -18.49 2.63 -1.36
N ALA A 265 -19.01 1.44 -1.68
CA ALA A 265 -18.53 0.16 -1.12
C ALA A 265 -17.07 -0.19 -1.50
N ARG A 266 -16.54 0.42 -2.57
CA ARG A 266 -15.15 0.26 -3.03
C ARG A 266 -14.21 1.25 -2.32
N SER A 267 -14.14 1.19 -0.99
CA SER A 267 -13.34 2.12 -0.18
C SER A 267 -12.84 1.49 1.11
N ASP A 268 -12.00 2.22 1.85
CA ASP A 268 -11.61 1.92 3.24
C ASP A 268 -12.52 2.62 4.27
N GLY A 269 -13.69 3.10 3.84
CA GLY A 269 -14.64 3.86 4.67
C GLY A 269 -14.47 5.38 4.58
N LEU A 270 -13.38 5.86 3.95
CA LEU A 270 -13.16 7.27 3.66
C LEU A 270 -12.63 7.53 2.25
N VAL A 271 -11.66 6.74 1.79
CA VAL A 271 -10.98 6.92 0.51
C VAL A 271 -11.34 5.78 -0.43
N GLN A 272 -11.84 6.13 -1.62
CA GLN A 272 -12.12 5.16 -2.66
C GLN A 272 -10.83 4.46 -3.09
N ILE A 273 -10.92 3.16 -3.34
CA ILE A 273 -9.79 2.31 -3.74
C ILE A 273 -9.05 2.88 -4.96
N ASP A 274 -9.80 3.39 -5.95
CA ASP A 274 -9.24 3.94 -7.19
C ASP A 274 -8.51 5.29 -6.97
N ASN A 275 -8.80 5.98 -5.86
CA ASN A 275 -8.15 7.22 -5.44
C ASN A 275 -7.01 7.01 -4.43
N ALA A 276 -6.84 5.80 -3.92
CA ALA A 276 -5.85 5.46 -2.88
C ALA A 276 -4.48 5.04 -3.43
N GLN A 277 -4.24 5.20 -4.73
CA GLN A 277 -3.04 4.72 -5.42
C GLN A 277 -2.43 5.76 -6.35
N VAL A 278 -1.11 5.68 -6.50
CA VAL A 278 -0.33 6.42 -7.50
C VAL A 278 -0.04 5.49 -8.69
N PRO A 279 -0.32 5.90 -9.93
CA PRO A 279 0.07 5.13 -11.11
C PRO A 279 1.55 4.78 -11.12
N HIS A 280 1.89 3.55 -11.53
CA HIS A 280 3.25 3.00 -11.58
C HIS A 280 3.99 2.86 -10.23
N ALA A 281 3.37 3.24 -9.10
CA ALA A 281 3.89 2.95 -7.77
C ALA A 281 3.63 1.50 -7.37
N HIS A 282 4.35 1.02 -6.36
CA HIS A 282 4.03 -0.25 -5.72
C HIS A 282 2.73 -0.14 -4.92
N ARG A 283 1.96 -1.23 -4.85
CA ARG A 283 0.70 -1.25 -4.09
C ARG A 283 0.40 -2.61 -3.48
N ALA A 284 -0.23 -2.58 -2.32
CA ALA A 284 -0.86 -3.74 -1.72
C ALA A 284 -2.24 -3.36 -1.16
N PHE A 285 -3.18 -4.30 -1.26
CA PHE A 285 -4.55 -4.13 -0.80
C PHE A 285 -4.73 -5.00 0.44
N VAL A 286 -5.34 -4.46 1.49
CA VAL A 286 -5.59 -5.17 2.74
C VAL A 286 -7.01 -4.87 3.22
N HIS A 287 -7.68 -5.85 3.83
CA HIS A 287 -9.03 -5.64 4.36
C HIS A 287 -8.99 -4.96 5.74
N ARG A 288 -8.69 -3.66 5.69
CA ARG A 288 -8.61 -2.76 6.84
C ARG A 288 -9.31 -1.45 6.51
N SER A 289 -9.87 -0.81 7.53
CA SER A 289 -10.50 0.51 7.42
C SER A 289 -9.44 1.61 7.40
N HIS A 290 -9.86 2.82 7.02
CA HIS A 290 -8.96 3.96 6.86
C HIS A 290 -8.21 4.31 8.15
N SER A 291 -8.90 4.24 9.28
CA SER A 291 -8.40 4.57 10.61
C SER A 291 -9.22 3.85 11.69
N GLY A 292 -8.82 4.01 12.95
CA GLY A 292 -9.47 3.36 14.07
C GLY A 292 -8.66 2.16 14.56
N ARG A 293 -9.22 1.42 15.52
CA ARG A 293 -8.53 0.33 16.21
C ARG A 293 -8.02 -0.76 15.26
N TYR A 294 -8.72 -0.98 14.16
CA TYR A 294 -8.41 -1.99 13.15
C TYR A 294 -8.04 -1.37 11.80
N GLY A 295 -7.68 -0.08 11.82
CA GLY A 295 -7.33 0.66 10.61
C GLY A 295 -5.96 0.27 10.05
N LEU A 296 -5.67 0.77 8.85
CA LEU A 296 -4.45 0.48 8.09
C LEU A 296 -3.14 0.64 8.89
N VAL A 297 -3.00 1.72 9.66
CA VAL A 297 -1.79 1.99 10.46
C VAL A 297 -1.65 0.99 11.61
N ASN A 298 -2.76 0.64 12.27
CA ASN A 298 -2.78 -0.18 13.48
C ASN A 298 -2.91 -1.68 13.14
N SER A 299 -2.33 -2.10 12.01
CA SER A 299 -2.47 -3.46 11.46
C SER A 299 -1.12 -4.12 11.21
N GLU A 300 -1.06 -5.43 11.49
CA GLU A 300 0.09 -6.27 11.17
C GLU A 300 0.35 -6.26 9.66
N GLU A 301 -0.71 -6.32 8.84
CA GLU A 301 -0.58 -6.26 7.37
C GLU A 301 0.10 -4.97 6.90
N GLY A 302 -0.28 -3.84 7.48
CA GLY A 302 0.31 -2.55 7.14
C GLY A 302 1.75 -2.40 7.61
N TYR A 303 2.08 -2.90 8.79
CA TYR A 303 3.46 -2.90 9.28
C TYR A 303 4.38 -3.83 8.49
N GLN A 304 3.94 -5.05 8.19
CA GLN A 304 4.75 -6.02 7.47
C GLN A 304 5.05 -5.54 6.04
N ASN A 305 4.10 -4.84 5.37
CA ASN A 305 4.34 -4.19 4.08
C ASN A 305 5.33 -3.02 4.21
N LEU A 306 5.17 -2.17 5.23
CA LEU A 306 6.08 -1.05 5.49
C LEU A 306 7.53 -1.53 5.68
N GLN A 307 7.78 -2.43 6.62
CA GLN A 307 9.14 -2.86 6.94
C GLN A 307 9.83 -3.53 5.73
N ARG A 308 9.08 -4.31 4.93
CA ARG A 308 9.65 -5.03 3.78
C ARG A 308 9.92 -4.07 2.64
N PHE A 309 9.04 -3.11 2.41
CA PHE A 309 9.29 -2.07 1.43
C PHE A 309 10.49 -1.21 1.82
N LEU A 310 10.72 -0.91 3.12
CA LEU A 310 11.84 -0.08 3.59
C LEU A 310 13.16 -0.84 3.78
N PHE A 311 13.14 -2.11 4.16
CA PHE A 311 14.33 -2.84 4.62
C PHE A 311 14.49 -4.23 3.98
N GLY A 312 13.53 -4.67 3.17
CA GLY A 312 13.66 -5.89 2.39
C GLY A 312 14.80 -5.80 1.38
N ASP A 313 15.25 -6.96 0.90
CA ASP A 313 16.37 -7.11 -0.01
C ASP A 313 16.00 -7.83 -1.32
N LEU A 314 14.75 -8.27 -1.43
CA LEU A 314 14.20 -8.89 -2.64
C LEU A 314 12.83 -8.31 -2.94
N ARG A 315 12.57 -8.02 -4.21
CA ARG A 315 11.26 -7.70 -4.77
C ARG A 315 10.79 -8.87 -5.61
N VAL A 316 9.54 -9.26 -5.40
CA VAL A 316 8.87 -10.33 -6.13
C VAL A 316 7.62 -9.79 -6.79
N GLN A 317 7.47 -10.05 -8.08
CA GLN A 317 6.30 -9.68 -8.87
C GLN A 317 5.68 -10.93 -9.48
N ALA A 318 4.34 -11.02 -9.42
CA ALA A 318 3.57 -12.07 -10.05
C ALA A 318 2.54 -11.45 -10.99
N GLU A 319 2.56 -11.90 -12.25
CA GLU A 319 1.64 -11.44 -13.29
C GLU A 319 1.02 -12.66 -13.99
N LEU A 320 -0.28 -12.60 -14.27
CA LEU A 320 -0.94 -13.57 -15.14
C LEU A 320 -0.72 -13.16 -16.58
N VAL A 321 -0.11 -14.04 -17.39
CA VAL A 321 0.24 -13.80 -18.79
C VAL A 321 -0.22 -14.94 -19.67
N GLY A 322 -0.16 -14.74 -21.00
CA GLY A 322 -0.58 -15.75 -21.97
C GLY A 322 -2.09 -16.02 -21.99
N LEU A 323 -2.88 -15.10 -21.43
CA LEU A 323 -4.31 -15.25 -21.28
C LEU A 323 -5.02 -15.24 -22.64
N ARG A 324 -5.70 -16.33 -22.98
CA ARG A 324 -6.52 -16.48 -24.19
C ARG A 324 -7.92 -16.93 -23.80
N LEU A 325 -8.75 -15.98 -23.37
CA LEU A 325 -10.12 -16.27 -22.96
C LEU A 325 -10.98 -16.79 -24.14
N PRO A 326 -11.88 -17.76 -23.91
CA PRO A 326 -12.71 -18.34 -24.98
C PRO A 326 -13.59 -17.30 -25.69
N ARG A 327 -13.69 -17.38 -27.03
CA ARG A 327 -14.56 -16.49 -27.82
C ARG A 327 -16.06 -16.68 -27.55
N GLU A 328 -16.46 -17.88 -27.12
CA GLU A 328 -17.85 -18.21 -26.77
C GLU A 328 -18.32 -17.54 -25.46
N SER A 329 -17.41 -16.87 -24.75
CA SER A 329 -17.67 -16.07 -23.55
C SER A 329 -18.33 -14.71 -23.83
N ARG A 330 -18.97 -14.48 -24.98
CA ARG A 330 -19.70 -13.22 -25.22
C ARG A 330 -20.83 -13.07 -24.18
N GLY A 331 -20.77 -12.01 -23.37
CA GLY A 331 -21.64 -11.81 -22.20
C GLY A 331 -21.13 -12.50 -20.92
N THR A 332 -19.88 -12.96 -20.90
CA THR A 332 -19.22 -13.44 -19.67
C THR A 332 -18.02 -12.55 -19.39
N SER A 333 -18.05 -11.85 -18.26
CA SER A 333 -16.91 -11.11 -17.73
C SER A 333 -16.12 -12.04 -16.80
N TRP A 334 -14.79 -11.96 -16.86
CA TRP A 334 -13.92 -12.79 -16.05
C TRP A 334 -13.21 -11.96 -14.99
N GLN A 335 -13.13 -12.49 -13.78
CA GLN A 335 -12.50 -11.83 -12.64
C GLN A 335 -11.49 -12.76 -11.98
N ALA A 336 -10.40 -12.18 -11.49
CA ALA A 336 -9.46 -12.87 -10.62
C ALA A 336 -9.54 -12.34 -9.18
N GLU A 337 -9.55 -13.26 -8.22
CA GLU A 337 -9.27 -12.96 -6.82
C GLU A 337 -7.87 -13.44 -6.48
N VAL A 338 -7.13 -12.61 -5.73
CA VAL A 338 -5.74 -12.88 -5.36
C VAL A 338 -5.56 -12.70 -3.87
N ARG A 339 -4.85 -13.62 -3.23
CA ARG A 339 -4.25 -13.41 -1.90
C ARG A 339 -2.79 -13.81 -1.91
N LEU A 340 -1.94 -13.01 -1.27
CA LEU A 340 -0.53 -13.32 -1.06
C LEU A 340 -0.24 -13.44 0.43
N ALA A 341 0.30 -14.58 0.85
CA ALA A 341 0.76 -14.82 2.22
C ALA A 341 2.27 -15.11 2.24
N VAL A 342 2.97 -14.67 3.28
CA VAL A 342 4.41 -14.94 3.48
C VAL A 342 4.58 -15.81 4.72
N ARG A 343 5.40 -16.85 4.61
CA ARG A 343 5.68 -17.76 5.73
C ARG A 343 6.25 -17.00 6.92
N GLY A 344 5.75 -17.34 8.11
CA GLY A 344 6.16 -16.71 9.36
C GLY A 344 5.30 -15.50 9.75
N LEU A 345 4.37 -15.07 8.90
CA LEU A 345 3.43 -14.00 9.22
C LEU A 345 2.05 -14.55 9.57
N PRO A 346 1.33 -13.90 10.51
CA PRO A 346 0.00 -14.31 10.91
C PRO A 346 -1.09 -13.74 9.99
N SER A 347 -0.73 -13.00 8.94
CA SER A 347 -1.65 -12.23 8.09
C SER A 347 -1.28 -12.33 6.60
N VAL A 348 -2.21 -11.94 5.74
CA VAL A 348 -1.96 -11.78 4.30
C VAL A 348 -1.29 -10.44 4.03
N MET A 349 -0.38 -10.41 3.06
CA MET A 349 0.32 -9.19 2.64
C MET A 349 -0.44 -8.40 1.58
N HIS A 350 -1.28 -9.08 0.81
CA HIS A 350 -2.07 -8.53 -0.27
C HIS A 350 -3.34 -9.36 -0.45
N GLU A 351 -4.49 -8.72 -0.61
CA GLU A 351 -5.73 -9.36 -1.02
C GLU A 351 -6.63 -8.46 -1.88
N GLN A 352 -7.10 -9.02 -2.98
CA GLN A 352 -8.06 -8.40 -3.90
C GLN A 352 -9.16 -9.42 -4.18
N LEU A 353 -10.37 -9.16 -3.69
CA LEU A 353 -11.48 -10.11 -3.68
C LEU A 353 -12.77 -9.45 -4.17
N ALA A 354 -13.67 -10.23 -4.77
CA ALA A 354 -15.01 -9.76 -5.11
C ALA A 354 -15.80 -9.38 -3.85
N ALA A 355 -15.64 -10.16 -2.77
CA ALA A 355 -16.24 -9.87 -1.46
C ALA A 355 -15.78 -8.55 -0.83
N HIS A 356 -14.60 -8.05 -1.21
CA HIS A 356 -14.04 -6.77 -0.76
C HIS A 356 -14.22 -5.67 -1.83
N TRP A 357 -15.04 -5.93 -2.85
CA TRP A 357 -15.35 -5.02 -3.95
C TRP A 357 -14.13 -4.58 -4.77
N CYS A 358 -13.06 -5.37 -4.76
CA CYS A 358 -11.83 -5.10 -5.52
C CYS A 358 -11.28 -6.34 -6.25
N PRO A 359 -12.10 -7.12 -6.97
CA PRO A 359 -11.56 -8.17 -7.82
C PRO A 359 -10.77 -7.55 -8.98
N ILE A 360 -9.79 -8.29 -9.49
CA ILE A 360 -9.05 -7.90 -10.69
C ILE A 360 -9.91 -8.27 -11.90
N GLN A 361 -10.33 -7.27 -12.68
CA GLN A 361 -11.01 -7.54 -13.96
C GLN A 361 -10.00 -8.10 -14.95
N LEU A 362 -10.30 -9.26 -15.53
CA LEU A 362 -9.49 -9.80 -16.62
C LEU A 362 -9.88 -9.11 -17.94
N PRO A 363 -8.90 -8.82 -18.81
CA PRO A 363 -9.14 -8.15 -20.09
C PRO A 363 -10.08 -8.96 -20.98
N GLU A 364 -10.86 -8.28 -21.82
CA GLU A 364 -11.78 -8.96 -22.73
C GLU A 364 -11.03 -9.85 -23.75
N PRO A 365 -11.67 -10.96 -24.22
CA PRO A 365 -11.09 -11.81 -25.24
C PRO A 365 -10.76 -11.02 -26.51
N HIS A 366 -9.51 -11.08 -26.97
CA HIS A 366 -9.13 -10.42 -28.21
C HIS A 366 -9.80 -11.10 -29.41
N GLY A 367 -10.44 -10.32 -30.26
CA GLY A 367 -11.19 -10.81 -31.42
C GLY A 367 -10.32 -11.51 -32.47
N ASP A 368 -9.01 -11.27 -32.48
CA ASP A 368 -8.02 -11.83 -33.39
C ASP A 368 -7.31 -13.09 -32.83
N GLY A 369 -7.57 -13.46 -31.58
CA GLY A 369 -6.95 -14.63 -30.93
C GLY A 369 -5.57 -14.36 -30.33
N THR A 370 -5.14 -13.11 -30.25
CA THR A 370 -3.92 -12.70 -29.52
C THR A 370 -4.09 -12.89 -28.01
N ALA A 371 -2.97 -13.10 -27.32
CA ALA A 371 -2.97 -13.15 -25.87
C ALA A 371 -3.24 -11.74 -25.32
N ALA A 372 -4.02 -11.67 -24.24
CA ALA A 372 -4.30 -10.40 -23.60
C ALA A 372 -3.06 -9.83 -22.89
N GLU A 373 -3.11 -8.52 -22.59
CA GLU A 373 -2.04 -7.86 -21.85
C GLU A 373 -1.79 -8.53 -20.50
N PRO A 374 -0.53 -8.52 -20.00
CA PRO A 374 -0.20 -9.01 -18.67
C PRO A 374 -1.09 -8.41 -17.59
N VAL A 375 -1.62 -9.25 -16.71
CA VAL A 375 -2.47 -8.83 -15.60
C VAL A 375 -1.65 -8.88 -14.31
N PRO A 376 -1.32 -7.74 -13.68
CA PRO A 376 -0.58 -7.72 -12.43
C PRO A 376 -1.41 -8.34 -11.30
N LEU A 377 -0.89 -9.39 -10.65
CA LEU A 377 -1.58 -10.07 -9.55
C LEU A 377 -1.11 -9.53 -8.20
N ALA A 378 0.20 -9.50 -7.98
CA ALA A 378 0.78 -9.00 -6.74
C ALA A 378 2.23 -8.53 -6.92
N THR A 379 2.64 -7.58 -6.10
CA THR A 379 4.06 -7.28 -5.85
C THR A 379 4.28 -7.33 -4.34
N THR A 380 5.31 -8.03 -3.91
CA THR A 380 5.70 -8.08 -2.49
C THR A 380 7.22 -7.97 -2.36
N PHE A 381 7.66 -7.68 -1.16
CA PHE A 381 9.07 -7.53 -0.83
C PHE A 381 9.42 -8.57 0.23
N LEU A 382 10.55 -9.24 0.09
CA LEU A 382 11.02 -10.22 1.06
C LEU A 382 12.29 -9.69 1.74
N ASN A 383 12.55 -10.19 2.94
CA ASN A 383 13.73 -9.85 3.72
C ASN A 383 14.47 -11.14 4.06
N SER A 384 15.64 -11.36 3.46
CA SER A 384 16.46 -12.54 3.72
C SER A 384 16.96 -12.62 5.17
N LYS A 385 16.90 -11.53 5.95
CA LYS A 385 17.23 -11.52 7.38
C LYS A 385 16.06 -11.95 8.28
N ALA A 386 14.84 -12.08 7.74
CA ALA A 386 13.68 -12.47 8.53
C ALA A 386 13.90 -13.83 9.22
N PRO A 387 13.50 -14.01 10.50
CA PRO A 387 13.68 -15.26 11.21
C PRO A 387 13.03 -16.45 10.49
N ARG A 388 13.75 -17.57 10.39
CA ARG A 388 13.27 -18.80 9.73
C ARG A 388 13.72 -20.04 10.50
N PRO A 389 12.91 -21.12 10.51
CA PRO A 389 13.34 -22.40 11.04
C PRO A 389 14.57 -22.94 10.26
N PRO A 390 15.59 -23.50 10.94
CA PRO A 390 16.77 -24.05 10.28
C PRO A 390 16.46 -25.12 9.22
N GLU A 391 15.37 -25.87 9.41
CA GLU A 391 14.92 -26.95 8.53
C GLU A 391 14.27 -26.44 7.23
N THR A 392 13.93 -25.15 7.17
CA THR A 392 13.33 -24.49 5.99
C THR A 392 14.01 -23.14 5.74
N PRO A 393 15.25 -23.15 5.22
CA PRO A 393 16.07 -21.93 5.12
C PRO A 393 15.60 -20.97 4.02
N THR A 394 14.77 -21.43 3.09
CA THR A 394 14.19 -20.62 2.01
C THR A 394 13.24 -19.54 2.55
N LEU A 395 13.08 -18.45 1.82
CA LEU A 395 11.91 -17.58 2.00
C LEU A 395 10.74 -18.25 1.29
N ARG A 396 9.54 -18.28 1.89
CA ARG A 396 8.36 -18.85 1.24
C ARG A 396 7.24 -17.83 1.20
N TYR A 397 6.59 -17.72 0.06
CA TYR A 397 5.30 -17.06 -0.07
C TYR A 397 4.33 -17.96 -0.85
N ALA A 398 3.04 -17.70 -0.69
CA ALA A 398 1.97 -18.42 -1.35
C ALA A 398 1.05 -17.41 -2.05
N LEU A 399 0.78 -17.63 -3.33
CA LEU A 399 -0.13 -16.85 -4.15
C LEU A 399 -1.39 -17.69 -4.41
N HIS A 400 -2.47 -17.37 -3.71
CA HIS A 400 -3.78 -17.97 -3.97
C HIS A 400 -4.43 -17.22 -5.14
N LEU A 401 -4.75 -17.95 -6.20
CA LEU A 401 -5.43 -17.42 -7.38
C LEU A 401 -6.79 -18.11 -7.52
N ARG A 402 -7.86 -17.33 -7.67
CA ARG A 402 -9.18 -17.81 -8.02
C ARG A 402 -9.68 -17.08 -9.25
N ILE A 403 -10.36 -17.78 -10.14
CA ILE A 403 -10.96 -17.23 -11.36
C ILE A 403 -12.46 -17.43 -11.27
N LEU A 404 -13.22 -16.37 -11.54
CA LEU A 404 -14.68 -16.37 -11.49
C LEU A 404 -15.23 -15.85 -12.82
N SER A 405 -16.28 -16.49 -13.29
CA SER A 405 -17.11 -16.02 -14.40
C SER A 405 -18.34 -15.28 -13.87
N LEU A 406 -18.62 -14.13 -14.46
CA LEU A 406 -19.87 -13.39 -14.29
C LEU A 406 -20.63 -13.39 -15.61
N ARG A 407 -21.79 -14.05 -15.64
CA ARG A 407 -22.63 -14.13 -16.84
C ARG A 407 -23.71 -13.06 -16.85
N GLU A 408 -23.65 -12.20 -17.86
CA GLU A 408 -24.61 -11.15 -18.13
C GLU A 408 -25.25 -11.33 -19.52
N ARG A 409 -26.57 -11.11 -19.60
CA ARG A 409 -27.27 -11.02 -20.88
C ARG A 409 -28.23 -9.83 -20.84
N ASP A 410 -28.10 -8.94 -21.82
CA ASP A 410 -28.95 -7.75 -21.98
C ASP A 410 -28.99 -6.85 -20.73
N GLY A 411 -27.88 -6.70 -19.99
CA GLY A 411 -27.85 -5.90 -18.76
C GLY A 411 -28.16 -6.67 -17.47
N ILE A 412 -28.49 -7.95 -17.57
CA ILE A 412 -29.04 -8.74 -16.46
C ILE A 412 -28.14 -9.94 -16.15
N LEU A 413 -27.70 -10.03 -14.88
CA LEU A 413 -26.97 -11.19 -14.36
C LEU A 413 -27.84 -12.45 -14.40
N ARG A 414 -27.28 -13.55 -14.92
CA ARG A 414 -27.97 -14.83 -15.07
C ARG A 414 -27.53 -15.85 -14.03
N PHE A 415 -28.29 -16.03 -12.97
CA PHE A 415 -27.92 -16.97 -11.90
C PHE A 415 -28.34 -18.43 -12.14
N THR A 416 -29.08 -18.71 -13.22
CA THR A 416 -29.72 -20.01 -13.43
C THR A 416 -28.80 -21.06 -14.06
N ASP A 417 -27.72 -20.63 -14.71
CA ASP A 417 -26.82 -21.47 -15.51
C ASP A 417 -25.35 -21.43 -15.06
N HIS A 418 -25.04 -20.79 -13.93
CA HIS A 418 -23.72 -20.82 -13.30
C HIS A 418 -23.79 -20.61 -11.77
N LEU A 419 -22.72 -20.98 -11.06
CA LEU A 419 -22.57 -20.79 -9.62
C LEU A 419 -21.73 -19.55 -9.33
N GLU A 420 -22.35 -18.37 -9.28
CA GLU A 420 -21.67 -17.06 -9.16
C GLU A 420 -20.71 -16.97 -7.96
N GLN A 421 -21.02 -17.61 -6.84
CA GLN A 421 -20.17 -17.59 -5.62
C GLN A 421 -19.09 -18.68 -5.60
N THR A 422 -18.96 -19.46 -6.67
CA THR A 422 -17.96 -20.52 -6.80
C THR A 422 -16.94 -20.13 -7.86
N ALA A 423 -15.66 -20.33 -7.57
CA ALA A 423 -14.63 -20.08 -8.55
C ALA A 423 -14.58 -21.22 -9.58
N ASP A 424 -14.48 -20.87 -10.85
CA ASP A 424 -14.25 -21.80 -11.96
C ASP A 424 -12.86 -22.43 -11.89
N PHE A 425 -11.89 -21.71 -11.32
CA PHE A 425 -10.56 -22.22 -10.95
C PHE A 425 -10.15 -21.67 -9.60
N ALA A 426 -9.52 -22.49 -8.75
CA ALA A 426 -8.95 -22.06 -7.48
C ALA A 426 -7.76 -22.93 -7.11
N ASP A 427 -6.56 -22.34 -7.00
CA ASP A 427 -5.36 -23.04 -6.55
C ASP A 427 -4.34 -22.06 -5.93
N ILE A 428 -3.33 -22.59 -5.26
CA ILE A 428 -2.30 -21.84 -4.56
C ILE A 428 -0.95 -22.17 -5.16
N LEU A 429 -0.26 -21.18 -5.70
CA LEU A 429 1.13 -21.31 -6.09
C LEU A 429 2.03 -21.10 -4.87
N VAL A 430 2.71 -22.15 -4.43
CA VAL A 430 3.69 -22.11 -3.34
C VAL A 430 5.06 -21.84 -3.95
N VAL A 431 5.72 -20.77 -3.51
CA VAL A 431 7.02 -20.36 -4.03
C VAL A 431 8.04 -20.28 -2.90
N ASP A 432 9.15 -20.98 -3.06
CA ASP A 432 10.33 -20.93 -2.21
C ASP A 432 11.47 -20.20 -2.93
N VAL A 433 12.06 -19.20 -2.27
CA VAL A 433 13.19 -18.41 -2.76
C VAL A 433 14.37 -18.66 -1.82
N GLY A 434 15.42 -19.29 -2.34
CA GLY A 434 16.68 -19.57 -1.64
C GLY A 434 17.88 -19.06 -2.43
N SER A 435 19.06 -19.57 -2.11
CA SER A 435 20.29 -19.31 -2.87
C SER A 435 20.64 -20.54 -3.71
N ALA A 436 20.80 -20.37 -5.02
CA ALA A 436 21.38 -21.36 -5.93
C ALA A 436 22.49 -20.70 -6.76
N GLU A 437 23.42 -21.46 -7.34
CA GLU A 437 24.35 -20.87 -8.32
C GLU A 437 23.80 -21.09 -9.75
N PRO A 438 23.66 -20.05 -10.60
CA PRO A 438 23.89 -18.61 -10.40
C PRO A 438 22.57 -17.81 -10.30
N GLY A 439 21.92 -17.73 -9.13
CA GLY A 439 20.69 -16.92 -8.97
C GLY A 439 19.92 -17.19 -7.68
N PRO A 440 18.81 -16.49 -7.41
CA PRO A 440 17.90 -16.96 -6.37
C PRO A 440 17.43 -18.36 -6.79
N GLY A 441 17.68 -19.38 -5.97
CA GLY A 441 17.08 -20.68 -6.21
C GLY A 441 15.58 -20.51 -6.01
N VAL A 442 14.81 -20.47 -7.09
CA VAL A 442 13.35 -20.35 -7.01
C VAL A 442 12.72 -21.68 -7.34
N TRP A 443 11.91 -22.19 -6.42
CA TRP A 443 11.06 -23.35 -6.62
C TRP A 443 9.61 -22.89 -6.57
N ALA A 444 8.81 -23.31 -7.54
CA ALA A 444 7.40 -22.96 -7.62
C ALA A 444 6.60 -24.23 -7.91
N VAL A 445 5.53 -24.45 -7.14
CA VAL A 445 4.69 -25.64 -7.26
C VAL A 445 3.25 -25.31 -6.88
N TRP A 446 2.29 -25.82 -7.65
CA TRP A 446 0.88 -25.66 -7.33
C TRP A 446 0.50 -26.58 -6.18
N ASN A 447 -0.36 -26.08 -5.29
CA ASN A 447 -0.81 -26.84 -4.14
C ASN A 447 -1.58 -28.10 -4.54
N SER A 448 -2.27 -28.10 -5.68
CA SER A 448 -2.88 -29.31 -6.25
C SER A 448 -1.88 -30.43 -6.61
N ASP A 449 -0.60 -30.09 -6.82
CA ASP A 449 0.48 -31.04 -7.10
C ASP A 449 1.26 -31.48 -5.84
N LEU A 450 0.98 -30.85 -4.69
CA LEU A 450 1.67 -31.16 -3.44
C LEU A 450 1.02 -32.35 -2.70
N PRO A 451 1.81 -33.32 -2.22
CA PRO A 451 1.30 -34.33 -1.30
C PRO A 451 1.21 -33.74 0.11
N GLY A 452 0.03 -33.83 0.73
CA GLY A 452 -0.16 -33.45 2.13
C GLY A 452 -0.24 -31.94 2.36
N ALA A 453 0.25 -31.48 3.52
CA ALA A 453 0.09 -30.09 3.94
C ALA A 453 1.24 -29.18 3.49
N ILE A 454 0.94 -27.92 3.12
CA ILE A 454 1.94 -26.94 2.65
C ILE A 454 3.08 -26.73 3.66
N TRP A 455 2.83 -26.82 4.96
CA TRP A 455 3.85 -26.62 5.99
C TRP A 455 4.88 -27.76 6.03
N GLU A 456 4.51 -28.96 5.57
CA GLU A 456 5.39 -30.14 5.45
C GLU A 456 6.21 -30.07 4.16
N HIS A 457 5.72 -29.38 3.13
CA HIS A 457 6.41 -29.26 1.84
C HIS A 457 7.83 -28.68 2.02
N ARG A 458 8.81 -29.36 1.43
CA ARG A 458 10.20 -28.92 1.30
C ARG A 458 10.52 -28.81 -0.19
N PRO A 459 11.12 -27.70 -0.66
CA PRO A 459 11.52 -27.59 -2.05
C PRO A 459 12.59 -28.65 -2.35
N THR A 460 12.33 -29.50 -3.34
CA THR A 460 13.25 -30.55 -3.79
C THR A 460 13.39 -30.50 -5.31
N GLY A 461 14.53 -30.97 -5.83
CA GLY A 461 14.80 -30.97 -7.26
C GLY A 461 15.42 -29.68 -7.77
N THR A 462 15.55 -29.56 -9.09
CA THR A 462 16.16 -28.41 -9.76
C THR A 462 15.25 -27.18 -9.62
N PRO A 463 15.77 -26.01 -9.22
CA PRO A 463 15.00 -24.77 -9.25
C PRO A 463 14.55 -24.43 -10.67
N CYS A 464 13.51 -23.61 -10.78
CA CYS A 464 13.06 -23.02 -12.03
C CYS A 464 14.22 -22.29 -12.72
N GLY A 465 14.42 -22.55 -14.00
CA GLY A 465 15.47 -21.91 -14.79
C GLY A 465 15.18 -20.42 -14.96
N ASP A 466 16.23 -19.60 -14.91
CA ASP A 466 16.11 -18.18 -15.26
C ASP A 466 16.00 -18.04 -16.79
N GLU A 467 14.88 -17.51 -17.25
CA GLU A 467 14.60 -17.27 -18.66
C GLU A 467 15.25 -15.98 -19.18
N ASP A 468 15.71 -15.09 -18.29
CA ASP A 468 16.41 -13.85 -18.66
C ASP A 468 17.69 -13.59 -17.82
N PRO A 469 18.68 -14.50 -17.85
CA PRO A 469 19.86 -14.43 -16.97
C PRO A 469 20.79 -13.25 -17.24
N ARG A 470 20.58 -12.47 -18.30
CA ARG A 470 21.45 -11.36 -18.69
C ARG A 470 21.02 -10.01 -18.12
N SER A 471 19.78 -9.89 -17.66
CA SER A 471 19.22 -8.62 -17.19
C SER A 471 19.49 -8.33 -15.71
N GLY A 472 20.05 -9.30 -14.97
CA GLY A 472 20.16 -9.21 -13.51
C GLY A 472 18.80 -9.34 -12.81
N VAL A 473 17.77 -9.75 -13.55
CA VAL A 473 16.42 -10.01 -13.11
C VAL A 473 16.16 -11.50 -13.31
N TRP A 474 15.80 -12.20 -12.25
CA TRP A 474 15.38 -13.60 -12.39
C TRP A 474 13.93 -13.63 -12.87
N LEU A 475 13.67 -14.37 -13.94
CA LEU A 475 12.34 -14.48 -14.53
C LEU A 475 12.02 -15.94 -14.87
N ALA A 476 10.82 -16.40 -14.53
CA ALA A 476 10.29 -17.67 -15.01
C ALA A 476 8.78 -17.63 -15.23
N HIS A 477 8.31 -18.39 -16.22
CA HIS A 477 6.89 -18.65 -16.44
C HIS A 477 6.50 -19.97 -15.78
N ILE A 478 5.55 -19.93 -14.85
CA ILE A 478 5.01 -21.11 -14.18
C ILE A 478 3.65 -21.43 -14.82
N PRO A 479 3.52 -22.54 -15.59
CA PRO A 479 2.26 -22.91 -16.22
C PRO A 479 1.15 -23.09 -15.18
N LEU A 480 -0.08 -22.71 -15.52
CA LEU A 480 -1.23 -23.04 -14.68
C LEU A 480 -1.51 -24.56 -14.70
N PRO A 481 -2.20 -25.12 -13.69
CA PRO A 481 -2.64 -26.51 -13.72
C PRO A 481 -3.50 -26.78 -14.97
N GLY A 482 -3.44 -27.99 -15.52
CA GLY A 482 -4.15 -28.34 -16.76
C GLY A 482 -5.67 -28.14 -16.69
N THR A 483 -6.24 -28.11 -15.48
CA THR A 483 -7.66 -27.77 -15.23
C THR A 483 -8.02 -26.33 -15.59
N ALA A 484 -7.05 -25.40 -15.62
CA ALA A 484 -7.25 -24.01 -15.98
C ALA A 484 -7.26 -23.77 -17.51
N ALA A 485 -6.67 -24.67 -18.31
CA ALA A 485 -6.49 -24.46 -19.74
C ALA A 485 -7.80 -24.21 -20.52
N PRO A 486 -8.93 -24.89 -20.24
CA PRO A 486 -10.21 -24.60 -20.89
C PRO A 486 -10.79 -23.22 -20.54
N ILE A 487 -10.32 -22.59 -19.46
CA ILE A 487 -10.82 -21.30 -18.93
C ILE A 487 -9.94 -20.15 -19.41
N LEU A 488 -8.63 -20.29 -19.29
CA LEU A 488 -7.65 -19.20 -19.50
C LEU A 488 -6.77 -19.40 -20.75
N GLY A 489 -6.87 -20.55 -21.41
CA GLY A 489 -6.02 -20.95 -22.54
C GLY A 489 -4.81 -21.78 -22.12
N GLU A 490 -4.30 -22.60 -23.05
CA GLU A 490 -3.20 -23.54 -22.80
C GLU A 490 -1.86 -22.86 -22.49
N GLU A 491 -1.67 -21.62 -22.92
CA GLU A 491 -0.44 -20.84 -22.73
C GLU A 491 -0.49 -19.97 -21.45
N ALA A 492 -1.59 -20.00 -20.71
CA ALA A 492 -1.75 -19.19 -19.50
C ALA A 492 -0.75 -19.64 -18.42
N SER A 493 -0.03 -18.66 -17.86
CA SER A 493 1.01 -18.91 -16.85
C SER A 493 1.14 -17.73 -15.88
N ILE A 494 1.75 -18.01 -14.73
CA ILE A 494 2.19 -16.98 -13.79
C ILE A 494 3.63 -16.63 -14.14
N ARG A 495 3.85 -15.41 -14.65
CA ARG A 495 5.19 -14.84 -14.78
C ARG A 495 5.64 -14.37 -13.41
N LEU A 496 6.68 -15.01 -12.89
CA LEU A 496 7.34 -14.63 -11.66
C LEU A 496 8.63 -13.89 -11.97
N THR A 497 8.78 -12.71 -11.38
CA THR A 497 9.98 -11.88 -11.52
C THR A 497 10.56 -11.62 -10.12
N VAL A 498 11.82 -11.99 -9.91
CA VAL A 498 12.54 -11.78 -8.64
C VAL A 498 13.76 -10.90 -8.90
N THR A 499 13.82 -9.76 -8.22
CA THR A 499 14.90 -8.79 -8.38
C THR A 499 15.47 -8.40 -7.01
N PRO A 500 16.78 -8.13 -6.90
CA PRO A 500 17.32 -7.44 -5.73
C PRO A 500 16.53 -6.15 -5.43
N TRP A 501 16.33 -5.86 -4.15
CA TRP A 501 15.71 -4.64 -3.65
C TRP A 501 16.68 -3.97 -2.66
N GLY A 502 16.83 -2.65 -2.71
CA GLY A 502 17.90 -1.98 -1.97
C GLY A 502 18.28 -0.64 -2.56
#